data_AF-I4MXU3-F1
#
_entry.id   AF-I4MXU3-F1
#
_cell.length_a   1.000
_cell.length_b   1.000
_cell.length_c   1.000
_cell.angle_alpha   90.00
_cell.angle_beta   90.00
_cell.angle_gamma   90.00
#
_symmetry.space_group_name_H-M   'P 1'
#
loop_
_entity.id
_entity.type
_entity.pdbx_description
1 polymer ?
#
loop_
_entity_poly.entity_id
_entity_poly.type
_entity_poly.pdbx_seq_one_letter_code
_entity_poly.pdbx_strand_id
1 'polypeptide(L)'
;MNMIPFDFNGTLVTVFTDEHGEPWFIALELAGILGYSDAFELTKKLDDDEKQNRQIAGFGPRGVSTINEPGLYSAILNSSKPEAKRFKRWVTHDVLPTIRKTGYYQKPMTQAELIAASANILVSIERQQAQQQVALERVERRVEDLSQTSVWDHCPQNCQSLTRIKETMLARHGLSGAVVDFVLKQWPNQPNPAGMVRNGHEEALGSQYLVWSKSHVTAAFHRFVGESTMVSPTQATHPYFEGRFRLVQKAKP
;
A
#
# COMPACT_ATOMS: atom_id res chain seq x y z
N MET A 1 -19.26 26.06 28.29
CA MET A 1 -20.29 25.03 28.56
C MET A 1 -21.34 25.16 27.47
N ASN A 2 -21.36 24.25 26.50
CA ASN A 2 -22.32 24.26 25.40
C ASN A 2 -23.49 23.35 25.79
N MET A 3 -24.72 23.85 25.77
CA MET A 3 -25.92 23.07 26.08
C MET A 3 -26.63 22.74 24.78
N ILE A 4 -26.73 21.45 24.45
CA ILE A 4 -27.38 20.99 23.22
C ILE A 4 -28.55 20.09 23.63
N PRO A 5 -29.78 20.36 23.16
CA PRO A 5 -30.89 19.44 23.36
C PRO A 5 -30.68 18.18 22.53
N PHE A 6 -30.71 17.02 23.17
CA PHE A 6 -30.66 15.70 22.56
C PHE A 6 -32.07 15.11 22.46
N ASP A 7 -32.53 14.78 21.27
CA ASP A 7 -33.84 14.17 21.09
C ASP A 7 -33.79 12.65 21.35
N PHE A 8 -34.38 12.24 22.47
CA PHE A 8 -34.66 10.83 22.76
C PHE A 8 -36.13 10.53 22.47
N ASN A 9 -36.39 10.00 21.27
CA ASN A 9 -37.69 9.46 20.88
C ASN A 9 -38.84 10.49 20.98
N GLY A 10 -38.57 11.76 20.65
CA GLY A 10 -39.49 12.89 20.74
C GLY A 10 -39.42 13.65 22.07
N THR A 11 -38.54 13.25 23.00
CA THR A 11 -38.32 13.94 24.27
C THR A 11 -36.94 14.59 24.28
N LEU A 12 -36.90 15.91 24.42
CA LEU A 12 -35.65 16.64 24.52
C LEU A 12 -35.01 16.43 25.89
N VAL A 13 -33.77 15.96 25.89
CA VAL A 13 -32.90 15.86 27.07
C VAL A 13 -31.83 16.92 26.95
N THR A 14 -31.64 17.67 28.02
CA THR A 14 -30.59 18.66 28.17
C THR A 14 -29.26 17.96 28.39
N VAL A 15 -28.33 18.16 27.46
CA VAL A 15 -26.96 17.62 27.53
C VAL A 15 -25.97 18.78 27.61
N PHE A 16 -25.00 18.65 28.50
CA PHE A 16 -23.83 19.53 28.54
C PHE A 16 -22.55 18.72 28.39
N THR A 17 -21.58 19.33 27.74
CA THR A 17 -20.25 18.75 27.53
C THR A 17 -19.27 19.31 28.55
N ASP A 18 -18.46 18.45 29.16
CA ASP A 18 -17.39 18.87 30.06
C ASP A 18 -16.10 19.28 29.31
N GLU A 19 -15.04 19.57 30.07
CA GLU A 19 -13.75 20.03 29.53
C GLU A 19 -13.03 18.96 28.69
N HIS A 20 -13.39 17.68 28.86
CA HIS A 20 -12.82 16.56 28.13
C HIS A 20 -13.64 16.17 26.89
N GLY A 21 -14.77 16.83 26.65
CA GLY A 21 -15.67 16.48 25.55
C GLY A 21 -16.72 15.43 25.95
N GLU A 22 -16.78 15.03 27.22
CA GLU A 22 -17.69 13.97 27.66
C GLU A 22 -19.10 14.52 27.92
N PRO A 23 -20.16 13.81 27.49
CA PRO A 23 -21.53 14.25 27.67
C PRO A 23 -22.05 13.93 29.06
N TRP A 24 -22.80 14.88 29.61
CA TRP A 24 -23.49 14.76 30.88
C TRP A 24 -24.96 15.19 30.74
N PHE A 25 -25.83 14.42 31.36
CA PHE A 25 -27.28 14.50 31.21
C PHE A 25 -27.95 14.94 32.52
N ILE A 26 -29.01 15.73 32.43
CA ILE A 26 -29.81 16.11 33.61
C ILE A 26 -30.58 14.88 34.13
N ALA A 27 -30.29 14.46 35.36
CA ALA A 27 -30.86 13.24 35.95
C ALA A 27 -32.39 13.30 36.09
N LEU A 28 -32.94 14.49 36.33
CA LEU A 28 -34.39 14.68 36.49
C LEU A 28 -35.16 14.38 35.19
N GLU A 29 -34.64 14.82 34.06
CA GLU A 29 -35.26 14.59 32.75
C GLU A 29 -35.19 13.10 32.37
N LEU A 30 -34.02 12.47 32.60
CA LEU A 30 -33.85 11.04 32.42
C LEU A 30 -34.75 10.21 33.34
N ALA A 31 -34.92 10.65 34.59
CA ALA A 31 -35.83 10.00 35.54
C ALA A 31 -37.27 9.98 35.00
N GLY A 32 -37.75 11.09 34.46
CA GLY A 32 -39.07 11.17 33.82
C GLY A 32 -39.20 10.22 32.61
N ILE A 33 -38.19 10.22 31.73
CA ILE A 33 -38.15 9.36 30.54
C ILE A 33 -38.13 7.89 30.93
N LEU A 34 -37.36 7.51 31.96
CA LEU A 34 -37.21 6.12 32.39
C LEU A 34 -38.26 5.67 33.42
N GLY A 35 -39.11 6.60 33.89
CA GLY A 35 -40.26 6.33 34.78
C GLY A 35 -39.90 6.20 36.26
N TYR A 36 -38.82 6.83 36.68
CA TYR A 36 -38.49 7.02 38.09
C TYR A 36 -39.34 8.15 38.66
N SER A 37 -39.62 8.11 39.97
CA SER A 37 -40.39 9.15 40.67
C SER A 37 -39.66 10.49 40.69
N ASP A 38 -38.33 10.45 40.80
CA ASP A 38 -37.46 11.62 40.84
C ASP A 38 -36.03 11.27 40.42
N ALA A 39 -35.16 12.29 40.35
CA ALA A 39 -33.75 12.13 40.05
C ALA A 39 -32.98 11.32 41.13
N PHE A 40 -33.43 11.35 42.38
CA PHE A 40 -32.76 10.66 43.48
C PHE A 40 -32.92 9.14 43.35
N GLU A 41 -34.11 8.64 43.05
CA GLU A 41 -34.38 7.21 42.84
C GLU A 41 -33.64 6.64 41.62
N LEU A 42 -33.39 7.47 40.62
CA LEU A 42 -32.52 7.11 39.49
C LEU A 42 -31.05 7.04 39.94
N THR A 43 -30.52 8.15 40.46
CA THR A 43 -29.10 8.28 40.83
C THR A 43 -28.66 7.38 41.98
N LYS A 44 -29.57 6.95 42.85
CA LYS A 44 -29.33 5.98 43.93
C LYS A 44 -28.90 4.61 43.42
N LYS A 45 -29.26 4.27 42.18
CA LYS A 45 -28.91 2.98 41.54
C LYS A 45 -27.62 3.05 40.71
N LEU A 46 -27.00 4.21 40.64
CA LEU A 46 -25.78 4.46 39.89
C LEU A 46 -24.59 4.51 40.82
N ASP A 47 -23.45 4.10 40.30
CA ASP A 47 -22.19 4.17 41.03
C ASP A 47 -21.75 5.63 41.21
N ASP A 48 -20.83 5.87 42.14
CA ASP A 48 -20.44 7.24 42.50
C ASP A 48 -19.65 7.97 41.40
N ASP A 49 -19.02 7.23 40.48
CA ASP A 49 -18.35 7.76 39.28
C ASP A 49 -19.31 8.05 38.12
N GLU A 50 -20.53 7.52 38.18
CA GLU A 50 -21.55 7.69 37.14
C GLU A 50 -22.44 8.93 37.34
N LYS A 51 -22.36 9.58 38.50
CA LYS A 51 -23.25 10.69 38.91
C LYS A 51 -22.48 11.84 39.54
N GLN A 52 -23.00 13.06 39.37
CA GLN A 52 -22.42 14.25 40.00
C GLN A 52 -23.48 15.32 40.25
N ASN A 53 -23.40 16.02 41.38
CA ASN A 53 -24.12 17.28 41.57
C ASN A 53 -23.26 18.43 41.01
N ARG A 54 -23.79 19.16 40.02
CA ARG A 54 -23.11 20.28 39.38
C ARG A 54 -23.85 21.59 39.61
N GLN A 55 -23.10 22.65 39.84
CA GLN A 55 -23.61 24.02 39.82
C GLN A 55 -23.66 24.50 38.37
N ILE A 56 -24.87 24.55 37.82
CA ILE A 56 -25.11 24.96 36.44
C ILE A 56 -25.90 26.28 36.47
N ALA A 57 -25.45 27.26 35.70
CA ALA A 57 -26.14 28.55 35.59
C ALA A 57 -27.60 28.35 35.13
N GLY A 58 -28.55 28.97 35.82
CA GLY A 58 -29.99 28.76 35.60
C GLY A 58 -30.62 27.71 36.51
N PHE A 59 -29.82 26.91 37.21
CA PHE A 59 -30.28 26.04 38.30
C PHE A 59 -30.05 26.74 39.65
N GLY A 60 -30.90 26.42 40.64
CA GLY A 60 -30.84 27.04 41.96
C GLY A 60 -29.55 26.72 42.73
N PRO A 61 -29.34 27.34 43.91
CA PRO A 61 -28.08 27.23 44.67
C PRO A 61 -27.73 25.81 45.13
N ARG A 62 -28.67 24.86 45.06
CA ARG A 62 -28.44 23.44 45.40
C ARG A 62 -27.77 22.64 44.27
N GLY A 63 -27.57 23.25 43.11
CA GLY A 63 -27.08 22.57 41.91
C GLY A 63 -28.12 21.62 41.32
N VAL A 64 -27.69 20.82 40.35
CA VAL A 64 -28.51 19.81 39.68
C VAL A 64 -27.77 18.48 39.61
N SER A 65 -28.48 17.38 39.85
CA SER A 65 -27.94 16.04 39.69
C SER A 65 -27.81 15.70 38.20
N THR A 66 -26.63 15.20 37.85
CA THR A 66 -26.23 14.90 36.48
C THR A 66 -25.63 13.52 36.40
N ILE A 67 -25.75 12.88 35.24
CA ILE A 67 -25.32 11.50 34.98
C ILE A 67 -24.47 11.52 33.73
N ASN A 68 -23.36 10.78 33.71
CA ASN A 68 -22.51 10.64 32.51
C ASN A 68 -23.02 9.54 31.57
N GLU A 69 -22.35 9.31 30.46
CA GLU A 69 -22.75 8.28 29.49
C GLU A 69 -22.77 6.84 30.06
N PRO A 70 -21.75 6.38 30.82
CA PRO A 70 -21.82 5.10 31.54
C PRO A 70 -23.06 4.96 32.44
N GLY A 71 -23.34 5.98 33.26
CA GLY A 71 -24.51 5.99 34.14
C GLY A 71 -25.84 5.98 33.38
N LEU A 72 -25.91 6.64 32.23
CA LEU A 72 -27.07 6.56 31.34
C LEU A 72 -27.29 5.12 30.87
N TYR A 73 -26.22 4.43 30.44
CA TYR A 73 -26.32 3.03 30.04
C TYR A 73 -26.73 2.13 31.20
N SER A 74 -26.13 2.28 32.38
CA SER A 74 -26.51 1.57 33.60
C SER A 74 -27.99 1.76 33.94
N ALA A 75 -28.50 2.98 33.83
CA ALA A 75 -29.92 3.28 34.02
C ALA A 75 -30.84 2.59 32.98
N ILE A 76 -30.48 2.64 31.70
CA ILE A 76 -31.27 2.01 30.62
C ILE A 76 -31.26 0.48 30.74
N LEU A 77 -30.10 -0.11 31.05
CA LEU A 77 -29.96 -1.55 31.21
C LEU A 77 -30.80 -2.07 32.38
N ASN A 78 -30.94 -1.29 33.46
CA ASN A 78 -31.76 -1.64 34.62
C ASN A 78 -33.26 -1.31 34.46
N SER A 79 -33.65 -0.49 33.48
CA SER A 79 -35.05 -0.08 33.30
C SER A 79 -35.94 -1.22 32.76
N SER A 80 -37.18 -1.27 33.26
CA SER A 80 -38.22 -2.22 32.82
C SER A 80 -39.10 -1.69 31.69
N LYS A 81 -38.94 -0.43 31.27
CA LYS A 81 -39.74 0.20 30.21
C LYS A 81 -39.60 -0.49 28.86
N PRO A 82 -40.67 -0.55 28.03
CA PRO A 82 -40.61 -1.12 26.69
C PRO A 82 -39.52 -0.53 25.80
N GLU A 83 -39.30 0.79 25.87
CA GLU A 83 -38.29 1.52 25.10
C GLU A 83 -36.88 1.09 25.51
N ALA A 84 -36.63 0.99 26.82
CA ALA A 84 -35.36 0.50 27.36
C ALA A 84 -35.10 -0.97 26.99
N LYS A 85 -36.15 -1.81 26.96
CA LYS A 85 -36.06 -3.19 26.45
C LYS A 85 -35.69 -3.24 24.96
N ARG A 86 -36.23 -2.34 24.14
CA ARG A 86 -35.88 -2.24 22.71
C ARG A 86 -34.40 -1.86 22.54
N PHE A 87 -33.93 -0.85 23.26
CA PHE A 87 -32.53 -0.44 23.25
C PHE A 87 -31.60 -1.59 23.69
N LYS A 88 -31.89 -2.22 24.84
CA LYS A 88 -31.17 -3.41 25.32
C LYS A 88 -31.06 -4.50 24.26
N ARG A 89 -32.18 -4.82 23.61
CA ARG A 89 -32.21 -5.86 22.58
C ARG A 89 -31.37 -5.47 21.38
N TRP A 90 -31.46 -4.23 20.91
CA TRP A 90 -30.66 -3.72 19.80
C TRP A 90 -29.15 -3.79 20.12
N VAL A 91 -28.73 -3.28 21.28
CA VAL A 91 -27.32 -3.34 21.69
C VAL A 91 -26.80 -4.78 21.78
N THR A 92 -27.57 -5.68 22.38
CA THR A 92 -27.13 -7.06 22.63
C THR A 92 -27.20 -7.98 21.42
N HIS A 93 -28.12 -7.74 20.48
CA HIS A 93 -28.33 -8.62 19.32
C HIS A 93 -27.72 -8.08 18.02
N ASP A 94 -27.52 -6.77 17.92
CA ASP A 94 -27.03 -6.12 16.69
C ASP A 94 -25.66 -5.49 16.94
N VAL A 95 -25.57 -4.52 17.85
CA VAL A 95 -24.35 -3.71 18.05
C VAL A 95 -23.17 -4.56 18.54
N LEU A 96 -23.29 -5.18 19.72
CA LEU A 96 -22.19 -5.94 20.32
C LEU A 96 -21.77 -7.15 19.46
N PRO A 97 -22.70 -7.94 18.88
CA PRO A 97 -22.31 -9.02 17.98
C PRO A 97 -21.60 -8.51 16.72
N THR A 98 -22.01 -7.37 16.16
CA THR A 98 -21.37 -6.77 14.97
C THR A 98 -19.97 -6.29 15.29
N ILE A 99 -19.77 -5.58 16.40
CA ILE A 99 -18.44 -5.17 16.88
C ILE A 99 -17.56 -6.40 17.13
N ARG A 100 -18.07 -7.43 17.82
CA ARG A 100 -17.32 -8.67 18.06
C ARG A 100 -16.87 -9.36 16.76
N LYS A 101 -17.69 -9.33 15.71
CA LYS A 101 -17.42 -10.00 14.43
C LYS A 101 -16.51 -9.19 13.50
N THR A 102 -16.71 -7.87 13.45
CA THR A 102 -16.09 -7.00 12.42
C THR A 102 -15.03 -6.06 13.00
N GLY A 103 -14.99 -5.88 14.31
CA GLY A 103 -14.13 -4.92 15.00
C GLY A 103 -14.71 -3.51 15.09
N TYR A 104 -15.84 -3.22 14.42
CA TYR A 104 -16.47 -1.90 14.40
C TYR A 104 -18.00 -2.00 14.31
N TYR A 105 -18.70 -0.89 14.57
CA TYR A 105 -20.12 -0.74 14.24
C TYR A 105 -20.27 0.47 13.34
N GLN A 106 -20.81 0.27 12.14
CA GLN A 106 -21.07 1.35 11.21
C GLN A 106 -22.56 1.35 10.85
N LYS A 107 -23.15 2.53 10.85
CA LYS A 107 -24.49 2.71 10.29
C LYS A 107 -24.47 2.25 8.83
N PRO A 108 -25.43 1.44 8.38
CA PRO A 108 -25.53 1.06 6.97
C PRO A 108 -25.58 2.33 6.12
N MET A 109 -24.61 2.47 5.21
CA MET A 109 -24.60 3.58 4.27
C MET A 109 -25.74 3.38 3.28
N THR A 110 -26.41 4.46 2.93
CA THR A 110 -27.35 4.48 1.81
C THR A 110 -26.60 4.28 0.50
N GLN A 111 -27.31 3.83 -0.53
CA GLN A 111 -26.72 3.68 -1.86
C GLN A 111 -26.10 4.99 -2.39
N ALA A 112 -26.71 6.13 -2.07
CA ALA A 112 -26.20 7.44 -2.44
C ALA A 112 -24.88 7.77 -1.73
N GLU A 113 -24.78 7.49 -0.43
CA GLU A 113 -23.54 7.69 0.34
C GLU A 113 -22.41 6.78 -0.17
N LEU A 114 -22.72 5.55 -0.56
CA LEU A 114 -21.75 4.63 -1.19
C LEU A 114 -21.23 5.14 -2.53
N ILE A 115 -22.10 5.66 -3.39
CA ILE A 115 -21.73 6.23 -4.69
C ILE A 115 -20.86 7.47 -4.50
N ALA A 116 -21.22 8.35 -3.56
CA ALA A 116 -20.42 9.53 -3.27
C ALA A 116 -19.01 9.17 -2.75
N ALA A 117 -18.92 8.16 -1.87
CA ALA A 117 -17.62 7.68 -1.37
C ALA A 117 -16.76 7.06 -2.47
N SER A 118 -17.36 6.33 -3.43
CA SER A 118 -16.62 5.68 -4.51
C SER A 118 -16.21 6.61 -5.65
N ALA A 119 -16.94 7.71 -5.87
CA ALA A 119 -16.61 8.70 -6.90
C ALA A 119 -15.19 9.29 -6.73
N ASN A 120 -14.78 9.58 -5.49
CA ASN A 120 -13.44 10.10 -5.20
C ASN A 120 -12.33 9.09 -5.54
N ILE A 121 -12.61 7.80 -5.37
CA ILE A 121 -11.67 6.71 -5.71
C ILE A 121 -11.53 6.60 -7.23
N LEU A 122 -12.64 6.70 -7.97
CA LEU A 122 -12.58 6.65 -9.44
C LEU A 122 -11.76 7.79 -10.03
N VAL A 123 -11.93 9.01 -9.51
CA VAL A 123 -11.15 10.19 -9.95
C VAL A 123 -9.66 10.03 -9.66
N SER A 124 -9.28 9.44 -8.51
CA SER A 124 -7.87 9.24 -8.19
C SER A 124 -7.24 8.15 -9.07
N ILE A 125 -7.97 7.08 -9.36
CA ILE A 125 -7.54 6.01 -10.28
C ILE A 125 -7.29 6.58 -11.68
N GLU A 126 -8.24 7.37 -12.22
CA GLU A 126 -8.09 7.96 -13.56
C GLU A 126 -6.87 8.87 -13.65
N ARG A 127 -6.63 9.71 -12.64
CA ARG A 127 -5.44 10.56 -12.57
C ARG A 127 -4.15 9.74 -12.54
N GLN A 128 -4.13 8.67 -11.76
CA GLN A 128 -2.97 7.78 -11.69
C GLN A 128 -2.71 7.09 -13.04
N GLN A 129 -3.77 6.62 -13.70
CA GLN A 129 -3.67 6.01 -15.03
C GLN A 129 -3.13 6.99 -16.07
N ALA A 130 -3.62 8.23 -16.09
CA ALA A 130 -3.10 9.25 -17.00
C ALA A 130 -1.61 9.55 -16.76
N GLN A 131 -1.18 9.60 -15.50
CA GLN A 131 0.24 9.77 -15.17
C GLN A 131 1.09 8.58 -15.61
N GLN A 132 0.60 7.36 -15.42
CA GLN A 132 1.27 6.15 -15.88
C GLN A 132 1.40 6.13 -17.41
N GLN A 133 0.37 6.53 -18.15
CA GLN A 133 0.39 6.59 -19.61
C GLN A 133 1.48 7.54 -20.11
N VAL A 134 1.58 8.75 -19.54
CA VAL A 134 2.62 9.73 -19.90
C VAL A 134 4.02 9.20 -19.54
N ALA A 135 4.18 8.49 -18.42
CA ALA A 135 5.45 7.90 -18.05
C ALA A 135 5.86 6.79 -19.04
N LEU A 136 4.92 5.94 -19.45
CA LEU A 136 5.15 4.89 -20.45
C LEU A 136 5.57 5.48 -21.79
N GLU A 137 4.84 6.47 -22.32
CA GLU A 137 5.20 7.13 -23.58
C GLU A 137 6.62 7.75 -23.55
N ARG A 138 7.03 8.31 -22.40
CA ARG A 138 8.40 8.82 -22.23
C ARG A 138 9.44 7.71 -22.22
N VAL A 139 9.15 6.58 -21.60
CA VAL A 139 10.03 5.41 -21.62
C VAL A 139 10.15 4.87 -23.04
N GLU A 140 9.04 4.72 -23.74
CA GLU A 140 9.00 4.25 -25.13
C GLU A 140 9.82 5.15 -26.05
N ARG A 141 9.66 6.49 -25.99
CA ARG A 141 10.51 7.41 -26.77
C ARG A 141 12.00 7.26 -26.46
N ARG A 142 12.36 7.12 -25.18
CA ARG A 142 13.78 6.92 -24.81
C ARG A 142 14.32 5.59 -25.32
N VAL A 143 13.51 4.54 -25.33
CA VAL A 143 13.88 3.24 -25.90
C VAL A 143 14.04 3.35 -27.41
N GLU A 144 13.15 4.06 -28.09
CA GLU A 144 13.21 4.30 -29.54
C GLU A 144 14.46 5.09 -29.92
N ASP A 145 14.75 6.19 -29.21
CA ASP A 145 15.96 7.01 -29.41
C ASP A 145 17.25 6.21 -29.19
N LEU A 146 17.28 5.32 -28.18
CA LEU A 146 18.41 4.41 -27.92
C LEU A 146 18.54 3.29 -28.96
N SER A 147 17.46 2.96 -29.67
CA SER A 147 17.40 1.85 -30.62
C SER A 147 17.88 2.20 -32.03
N GLN A 148 18.22 3.47 -32.30
CA GLN A 148 18.77 3.90 -33.59
C GLN A 148 20.09 3.20 -33.88
N THR A 149 19.99 2.08 -34.58
CA THR A 149 21.10 1.21 -34.95
C THR A 149 21.84 1.90 -36.09
N SER A 150 22.93 2.59 -35.73
CA SER A 150 23.82 3.21 -36.70
C SER A 150 24.57 2.13 -37.50
N VAL A 151 24.63 2.30 -38.82
CA VAL A 151 25.46 1.46 -39.70
C VAL A 151 26.77 2.22 -39.99
N TRP A 152 27.89 1.66 -39.58
CA TRP A 152 29.23 2.23 -39.80
C TRP A 152 29.98 1.51 -40.92
N ASP A 153 30.89 2.22 -41.60
CA ASP A 153 31.79 1.62 -42.59
C ASP A 153 32.92 0.81 -41.93
N HIS A 154 33.33 1.20 -40.72
CA HIS A 154 34.38 0.55 -39.94
C HIS A 154 33.98 0.42 -38.48
N CYS A 155 34.49 -0.61 -37.80
CA CYS A 155 34.22 -0.83 -36.38
C CYS A 155 34.86 0.29 -35.52
N PRO A 156 34.06 1.08 -34.76
CA PRO A 156 34.59 2.14 -33.91
C PRO A 156 35.55 1.61 -32.83
N GLN A 157 36.50 2.44 -32.38
CA GLN A 157 37.53 2.05 -31.40
C GLN A 157 36.95 1.58 -30.06
N ASN A 158 35.81 2.11 -29.63
CA ASN A 158 35.13 1.74 -28.39
C ASN A 158 34.22 0.51 -28.55
N CYS A 159 34.11 -0.04 -29.75
CA CYS A 159 33.27 -1.20 -30.07
C CYS A 159 34.14 -2.43 -30.39
N GLN A 160 33.51 -3.61 -30.40
CA GLN A 160 34.15 -4.87 -30.76
C GLN A 160 33.15 -5.84 -31.40
N SER A 161 33.65 -6.69 -32.30
CA SER A 161 32.86 -7.72 -32.98
C SER A 161 32.61 -8.93 -32.09
N LEU A 162 31.62 -9.75 -32.44
CA LEU A 162 31.32 -11.00 -31.74
C LEU A 162 32.56 -11.91 -31.63
N THR A 163 33.34 -12.02 -32.71
CA THR A 163 34.58 -12.81 -32.74
C THR A 163 35.56 -12.32 -31.68
N ARG A 164 35.77 -11.01 -31.59
CA ARG A 164 36.70 -10.43 -30.61
C ARG A 164 36.21 -10.59 -29.17
N ILE A 165 34.90 -10.52 -28.95
CA ILE A 165 34.30 -10.77 -27.63
C ILE A 165 34.55 -12.23 -27.22
N LYS A 166 34.30 -13.20 -28.12
CA LYS A 166 34.52 -14.63 -27.87
C LYS A 166 35.97 -14.90 -27.48
N GLU A 167 36.93 -14.38 -28.24
CA GLU A 167 38.37 -14.48 -27.92
C GLU A 167 38.68 -13.92 -26.53
N THR A 168 38.17 -12.72 -26.23
CA THR A 168 38.47 -12.02 -24.97
C THR A 168 37.86 -12.74 -23.77
N MET A 169 36.62 -13.22 -23.88
CA MET A 169 35.93 -13.93 -22.79
C MET A 169 36.49 -15.33 -22.56
N LEU A 170 36.92 -16.00 -23.63
CA LEU A 170 37.66 -17.26 -23.53
C LEU A 170 38.99 -17.04 -22.78
N ALA A 171 39.76 -16.02 -23.15
CA ALA A 171 41.06 -15.75 -22.52
C ALA A 171 40.97 -15.26 -21.07
N ARG A 172 39.93 -14.49 -20.73
CA ARG A 172 39.78 -13.91 -19.38
C ARG A 172 39.08 -14.84 -18.40
N HIS A 173 38.01 -15.50 -18.85
CA HIS A 173 37.09 -16.25 -17.99
C HIS A 173 36.96 -17.72 -18.39
N GLY A 174 37.58 -18.17 -19.48
CA GLY A 174 37.46 -19.55 -19.96
C GLY A 174 36.09 -19.87 -20.58
N LEU A 175 35.26 -18.86 -20.84
CA LEU A 175 33.91 -19.03 -21.37
C LEU A 175 33.95 -19.52 -22.82
N SER A 176 33.13 -20.52 -23.14
CA SER A 176 33.00 -21.02 -24.51
C SER A 176 32.22 -20.05 -25.39
N GLY A 177 32.38 -20.17 -26.71
CA GLY A 177 31.63 -19.37 -27.68
C GLY A 177 30.11 -19.47 -27.51
N ALA A 178 29.58 -20.64 -27.13
CA ALA A 178 28.16 -20.85 -26.89
C ALA A 178 27.64 -20.08 -25.67
N VAL A 179 28.41 -20.03 -24.58
CA VAL A 179 28.05 -19.21 -23.40
C VAL A 179 28.10 -17.73 -23.73
N VAL A 180 29.11 -17.30 -24.50
CA VAL A 180 29.21 -15.92 -24.97
C VAL A 180 28.02 -15.54 -25.85
N ASP A 181 27.62 -16.43 -26.77
CA ASP A 181 26.44 -16.21 -27.61
C ASP A 181 25.16 -16.11 -26.78
N PHE A 182 24.99 -16.98 -25.78
CA PHE A 182 23.85 -16.90 -24.84
C PHE A 182 23.80 -15.56 -24.11
N VAL A 183 24.92 -15.12 -23.51
CA VAL A 183 24.99 -13.86 -22.75
C VAL A 183 24.67 -12.65 -23.63
N LEU A 184 25.06 -12.69 -24.90
CA LEU A 184 24.84 -11.58 -25.83
C LEU A 184 23.47 -11.59 -26.53
N LYS A 185 22.78 -12.73 -26.60
CA LYS A 185 21.59 -12.90 -27.46
C LYS A 185 20.34 -13.45 -26.76
N GLN A 186 20.47 -14.03 -25.58
CA GLN A 186 19.36 -14.72 -24.89
C GLN A 186 19.24 -14.37 -23.40
N TRP A 187 20.30 -13.88 -22.77
CA TRP A 187 20.26 -13.55 -21.35
C TRP A 187 19.37 -12.32 -21.07
N PRO A 188 18.47 -12.34 -20.05
CA PRO A 188 17.57 -11.22 -19.79
C PRO A 188 18.24 -9.85 -19.60
N ASN A 189 19.49 -9.84 -19.13
CA ASN A 189 20.31 -8.63 -18.95
C ASN A 189 21.39 -8.47 -20.03
N GLN A 190 21.17 -9.02 -21.24
CA GLN A 190 22.12 -8.92 -22.34
C GLN A 190 22.44 -7.45 -22.70
N PRO A 191 23.68 -7.15 -23.12
CA PRO A 191 24.02 -5.82 -23.57
C PRO A 191 23.43 -5.58 -24.97
N ASN A 192 22.77 -4.44 -25.15
CA ASN A 192 22.29 -4.02 -26.47
C ASN A 192 23.48 -3.87 -27.46
N PRO A 193 23.32 -4.32 -28.71
CA PRO A 193 24.28 -3.99 -29.77
C PRO A 193 24.43 -2.47 -29.90
N ALA A 194 25.66 -2.02 -30.15
CA ALA A 194 25.95 -0.60 -30.36
C ALA A 194 25.59 -0.14 -31.78
N GLY A 195 25.56 -1.08 -32.74
CA GLY A 195 25.29 -0.78 -34.13
C GLY A 195 25.67 -1.94 -35.05
N MET A 196 25.63 -1.68 -36.34
CA MET A 196 26.09 -2.60 -37.39
C MET A 196 27.30 -2.02 -38.10
N VAL A 197 28.19 -2.89 -38.58
CA VAL A 197 29.35 -2.50 -39.38
C VAL A 197 29.30 -3.23 -40.71
N ARG A 198 29.53 -2.51 -41.81
CA ARG A 198 29.63 -3.09 -43.15
C ARG A 198 30.86 -3.98 -43.25
N ASN A 199 30.70 -5.15 -43.87
CA ASN A 199 31.79 -6.07 -44.12
C ASN A 199 32.52 -5.66 -45.41
N GLY A 200 33.77 -5.21 -45.28
CA GLY A 200 34.59 -4.77 -46.40
C GLY A 200 35.33 -5.88 -47.15
N HIS A 201 35.16 -7.15 -46.75
CA HIS A 201 35.74 -8.28 -47.47
C HIS A 201 35.02 -8.51 -48.81
N GLU A 202 35.78 -8.69 -49.89
CA GLU A 202 35.27 -8.85 -51.25
C GLU A 202 34.29 -10.03 -51.37
N GLU A 203 34.55 -11.12 -50.65
CA GLU A 203 33.70 -12.31 -50.59
C GLU A 203 32.42 -12.13 -49.76
N ALA A 204 32.32 -11.04 -48.99
CA ALA A 204 31.24 -10.85 -48.02
C ALA A 204 30.00 -10.16 -48.61
N LEU A 205 29.99 -9.83 -49.91
CA LEU A 205 28.83 -9.36 -50.68
C LEU A 205 28.02 -8.24 -49.99
N GLY A 206 28.70 -7.31 -49.32
CA GLY A 206 28.05 -6.20 -48.62
C GLY A 206 27.29 -6.58 -47.35
N SER A 207 27.52 -7.77 -46.78
CA SER A 207 26.95 -8.19 -45.50
C SER A 207 27.34 -7.25 -44.36
N GLN A 208 26.53 -7.25 -43.30
CA GLN A 208 26.76 -6.42 -42.11
C GLN A 208 26.84 -7.31 -40.87
N TYR A 209 27.62 -6.89 -39.88
CA TYR A 209 27.74 -7.61 -38.60
C TYR A 209 27.51 -6.69 -37.41
N LEU A 210 26.96 -7.25 -36.34
CA LEU A 210 26.74 -6.53 -35.08
C LEU A 210 28.05 -6.26 -34.36
N VAL A 211 28.12 -5.08 -33.75
CA VAL A 211 29.19 -4.71 -32.81
C VAL A 211 28.59 -4.26 -31.50
N TRP A 212 29.33 -4.46 -30.41
CA TRP A 212 28.94 -4.06 -29.07
C TRP A 212 29.95 -3.10 -28.46
N SER A 213 29.47 -2.19 -27.62
CA SER A 213 30.33 -1.34 -26.81
C SER A 213 31.19 -2.18 -25.87
N LYS A 214 32.50 -1.92 -25.83
CA LYS A 214 33.44 -2.58 -24.93
C LYS A 214 33.01 -2.43 -23.45
N SER A 215 32.48 -1.28 -23.07
CA SER A 215 32.03 -1.03 -21.68
C SER A 215 30.80 -1.86 -21.32
N HIS A 216 29.79 -1.90 -22.20
CA HIS A 216 28.56 -2.67 -21.97
C HIS A 216 28.83 -4.18 -21.93
N VAL A 217 29.67 -4.69 -22.85
CA VAL A 217 30.10 -6.08 -22.82
C VAL A 217 30.80 -6.39 -21.50
N THR A 218 31.71 -5.54 -21.06
CA THR A 218 32.45 -5.77 -19.81
C THR A 218 31.52 -5.79 -18.61
N ALA A 219 30.57 -4.86 -18.52
CA ALA A 219 29.58 -4.81 -17.44
C ALA A 219 28.66 -6.04 -17.44
N ALA A 220 28.17 -6.45 -18.62
CA ALA A 220 27.31 -7.61 -18.76
C ALA A 220 28.01 -8.91 -18.32
N PHE A 221 29.22 -9.17 -18.80
CA PHE A 221 29.97 -10.37 -18.43
C PHE A 221 30.44 -10.35 -16.97
N HIS A 222 30.78 -9.18 -16.41
CA HIS A 222 31.06 -9.06 -14.98
C HIS A 222 29.84 -9.45 -14.14
N ARG A 223 28.65 -8.99 -14.53
CA ARG A 223 27.39 -9.34 -13.86
C ARG A 223 27.05 -10.82 -14.02
N PHE A 224 27.10 -11.36 -15.24
CA PHE A 224 26.84 -12.78 -15.50
C PHE A 224 27.77 -13.70 -14.70
N VAL A 225 29.07 -13.39 -14.68
CA VAL A 225 30.06 -14.15 -13.89
C VAL A 225 29.80 -14.01 -12.39
N GLY A 226 29.41 -12.81 -11.92
CA GLY A 226 29.08 -12.57 -10.52
C GLY A 226 27.79 -13.25 -10.04
N GLU A 227 26.81 -13.42 -10.93
CA GLU A 227 25.56 -14.15 -10.68
C GLU A 227 25.70 -15.68 -10.87
N SER A 228 26.87 -16.16 -11.32
CA SER A 228 27.14 -17.58 -11.53
C SER A 228 27.61 -18.26 -10.24
N THR A 229 27.16 -19.49 -10.02
CA THR A 229 27.59 -20.33 -8.89
C THR A 229 28.62 -21.36 -9.36
N MET A 230 29.80 -21.40 -8.71
CA MET A 230 30.82 -22.40 -8.98
C MET A 230 30.37 -23.78 -8.45
N VAL A 231 30.44 -24.80 -9.30
CA VAL A 231 30.16 -26.20 -8.95
C VAL A 231 31.45 -26.99 -8.75
N SER A 232 32.52 -26.64 -9.46
CA SER A 232 33.87 -27.18 -9.29
C SER A 232 34.90 -26.08 -9.53
N PRO A 233 36.21 -26.31 -9.34
CA PRO A 233 37.24 -25.28 -9.57
C PRO A 233 37.24 -24.65 -10.98
N THR A 234 36.63 -25.32 -11.97
CA THR A 234 36.60 -24.84 -13.36
C THR A 234 35.22 -24.87 -14.00
N GLN A 235 34.17 -25.25 -13.25
CA GLN A 235 32.80 -25.38 -13.77
C GLN A 235 31.83 -24.57 -12.92
N ALA A 236 30.89 -23.88 -13.57
CA ALA A 236 29.85 -23.07 -12.96
C ALA A 236 28.48 -23.34 -13.59
N THR A 237 27.44 -22.90 -12.89
CA THR A 237 26.04 -22.86 -13.36
C THR A 237 25.49 -21.45 -13.20
N HIS A 238 24.51 -21.09 -14.01
CA HIS A 238 23.83 -19.80 -13.94
C HIS A 238 22.30 -20.04 -13.96
N PRO A 239 21.49 -19.28 -13.20
CA PRO A 239 20.04 -19.51 -13.11
C PRO A 239 19.29 -19.53 -14.46
N TYR A 240 19.85 -18.83 -15.46
CA TYR A 240 19.26 -18.70 -16.79
C TYR A 240 19.97 -19.53 -17.88
N PHE A 241 21.08 -20.20 -17.57
CA PHE A 241 21.84 -20.98 -18.55
C PHE A 241 21.67 -22.47 -18.26
N GLU A 242 21.17 -23.23 -19.23
CA GLU A 242 20.99 -24.66 -19.07
C GLU A 242 22.33 -25.41 -19.06
N GLY A 243 22.57 -26.14 -17.97
CA GLY A 243 23.76 -26.96 -17.82
C GLY A 243 24.95 -26.26 -17.14
N ARG A 244 26.08 -26.96 -17.12
CA ARG A 244 27.34 -26.47 -16.55
C ARG A 244 28.21 -25.91 -17.66
N PHE A 245 28.95 -24.85 -17.35
CA PHE A 245 29.92 -24.27 -18.27
C PHE A 245 31.25 -24.02 -17.59
N ARG A 246 32.29 -23.97 -18.41
CA ARG A 246 33.65 -23.68 -17.94
C ARG A 246 33.73 -22.22 -17.50
N LEU A 247 34.15 -21.99 -16.26
CA LEU A 247 34.43 -20.66 -15.71
C LEU A 247 35.74 -20.74 -14.91
N VAL A 248 36.70 -19.92 -15.30
CA VAL A 248 38.00 -19.80 -14.64
C VAL A 248 38.06 -18.43 -13.97
N GLN A 249 38.00 -18.41 -12.64
CA GLN A 249 38.28 -17.20 -11.88
C GLN A 249 39.80 -17.06 -11.81
N LYS A 250 40.38 -16.04 -12.46
CA LYS A 250 41.79 -15.70 -12.20
C LYS A 250 41.90 -15.32 -10.73
N ALA A 251 42.85 -15.92 -10.01
CA ALA A 251 43.17 -15.50 -8.65
C ALA A 251 43.39 -13.99 -8.63
N LYS A 252 42.69 -13.29 -7.73
CA LYS A 252 42.94 -11.87 -7.47
C LYS A 252 44.42 -11.76 -7.05
N PRO A 253 45.24 -10.92 -7.69
CA PRO A 253 46.57 -10.61 -7.16
C PRO A 253 46.45 -9.97 -5.77
#